data_AF-K0EZC7-F1
#
_entry.id   AF-K0EZC7-F1
#
_cell.length_a   1.000
_cell.length_b   1.000
_cell.length_c   1.000
_cell.angle_alpha   90.00
_cell.angle_beta   90.00
_cell.angle_gamma   90.00
#
_symmetry.space_group_name_H-M   'P 1'
#
loop_
_entity.id
_entity.type
_entity.pdbx_description
1 polymer ?
#
loop_
_entity_poly.entity_id
_entity_poly.type
_entity_poly.pdbx_seq_one_letter_code
_entity_poly.pdbx_strand_id
1 'polypeptide(L)'
;MLTKLGEWLEKAKTKWWRSDSGGGLPELPPKPAAVKPTVNDRKLQNFLDDLYKGANNPGRVGDGTTADAVRNEFRTLVPTEGKWHLQKAMEVQRGLANWLMNKANTDPADRAVAIRELTNLMDALAGK
;
A
#
# COMPACT_ATOMS: atom_id res chain seq x y z
N MET A 1 11.26 42.51 -18.25
CA MET A 1 12.42 41.61 -18.39
C MET A 1 12.69 41.02 -17.01
N LEU A 2 12.50 39.71 -16.80
CA LEU A 2 12.82 39.09 -15.52
C LEU A 2 14.35 39.05 -15.35
N THR A 3 14.81 39.11 -14.10
CA THR A 3 16.22 38.90 -13.79
C THR A 3 16.61 37.45 -14.11
N LYS A 4 17.92 37.16 -14.22
CA LYS A 4 18.40 35.77 -14.39
C LYS A 4 17.88 34.83 -13.29
N LEU A 5 17.68 35.34 -12.07
CA LEU A 5 17.05 34.60 -10.97
C LEU A 5 15.55 34.35 -11.23
N GLY A 6 14.83 35.36 -11.75
CA GLY A 6 13.43 35.21 -12.16
C GLY A 6 13.24 34.20 -13.28
N GLU A 7 14.13 34.18 -14.28
CA GLU A 7 14.12 33.17 -15.36
C GLU A 7 14.44 31.76 -14.84
N TRP A 8 15.40 31.64 -13.92
CA TRP A 8 15.73 30.35 -13.31
C TRP A 8 14.58 29.83 -12.44
N LEU A 9 13.92 30.69 -11.67
CA LEU A 9 12.73 30.32 -10.89
C LEU A 9 11.59 29.91 -11.82
N GLU A 10 11.29 30.64 -12.89
CA GLU A 10 10.25 30.26 -13.84
C GLU A 10 10.58 28.94 -14.57
N LYS A 11 11.85 28.67 -14.90
CA LYS A 11 12.29 27.37 -15.42
C LYS A 11 12.18 26.25 -14.39
N ALA A 12 12.56 26.50 -13.14
CA ALA A 12 12.49 25.50 -12.08
C ALA A 12 11.02 25.15 -11.81
N LYS A 13 10.23 26.18 -11.60
CA LYS A 13 8.82 26.03 -11.35
C LYS A 13 8.13 25.33 -12.56
N THR A 14 8.35 25.70 -13.84
CA THR A 14 7.79 24.96 -15.02
C THR A 14 8.23 23.50 -15.10
N LYS A 15 9.46 23.22 -14.69
CA LYS A 15 10.03 21.87 -14.73
C LYS A 15 9.40 20.94 -13.69
N TRP A 16 8.85 21.47 -12.60
CA TRP A 16 8.28 20.68 -11.51
C TRP A 16 6.76 20.89 -11.30
N TRP A 17 6.15 21.96 -11.80
CA TRP A 17 4.70 22.22 -11.65
C TRP A 17 3.86 21.67 -12.81
N ARG A 18 4.45 21.21 -13.91
CA ARG A 18 3.72 20.61 -15.05
C ARG A 18 3.05 19.26 -14.71
N SER A 19 2.79 18.97 -13.44
CA SER A 19 1.75 18.02 -13.06
C SER A 19 0.45 18.82 -12.86
N ASP A 20 -0.22 19.15 -13.96
CA ASP A 20 -1.66 19.50 -13.93
C ASP A 20 -2.53 18.31 -13.44
N SER A 21 -1.91 17.19 -13.09
CA SER A 21 -2.41 16.21 -12.13
C SER A 21 -1.82 16.53 -10.75
N GLY A 22 -2.63 16.84 -9.75
CA GLY A 22 -2.19 17.14 -8.37
C GLY A 22 -1.58 15.93 -7.61
N GLY A 23 -0.67 15.19 -8.24
CA GLY A 23 -0.05 14.00 -7.69
C GLY A 23 1.30 14.30 -7.05
N GLY A 24 1.59 13.61 -5.95
CA GLY A 24 2.89 13.61 -5.29
C GLY A 24 4.01 13.00 -6.14
N LEU A 25 4.86 12.18 -5.53
CA LEU A 25 5.94 11.49 -6.24
C LEU A 25 5.38 10.51 -7.30
N PRO A 26 6.18 10.11 -8.30
CA PRO A 26 5.76 9.14 -9.31
C PRO A 26 5.24 7.84 -8.70
N GLU A 27 4.31 7.16 -9.40
CA GLU A 27 3.77 5.85 -8.98
C GLU A 27 4.86 4.85 -8.61
N LEU A 28 4.59 4.02 -7.59
CA LEU A 28 5.50 2.93 -7.24
C LEU A 28 5.65 1.98 -8.44
N PRO A 29 6.90 1.66 -8.85
CA PRO A 29 7.10 0.74 -9.96
C PRO A 29 6.57 -0.66 -9.61
N PRO A 30 6.14 -1.46 -10.62
CA PRO A 30 5.74 -2.84 -10.39
C PRO A 30 6.92 -3.64 -9.81
N LYS A 31 6.61 -4.47 -8.82
CA LYS A 31 7.51 -5.45 -8.19
C LYS A 31 7.08 -6.86 -8.59
N PRO A 32 7.89 -7.90 -8.32
CA PRO A 32 7.42 -9.28 -8.40
C PRO A 32 6.09 -9.43 -7.64
N ALA A 33 5.13 -10.16 -8.23
CA ALA A 33 3.82 -10.36 -7.63
C ALA A 33 3.95 -10.98 -6.23
N ALA A 34 3.23 -10.44 -5.26
CA ALA A 34 3.25 -10.99 -3.92
C ALA A 34 2.67 -12.41 -3.91
N VAL A 35 3.38 -13.35 -3.28
CA VAL A 35 2.89 -14.72 -3.10
C VAL A 35 2.03 -14.78 -1.85
N LYS A 36 0.74 -15.01 -2.02
CA LYS A 36 -0.21 -15.15 -0.91
C LYS A 36 0.19 -16.34 -0.02
N PRO A 37 0.33 -16.15 1.30
CA PRO A 37 0.59 -17.26 2.22
C PRO A 37 -0.54 -18.26 2.27
N THR A 38 -0.19 -19.51 2.56
CA THR A 38 -1.14 -20.55 2.95
C THR A 38 -1.26 -20.58 4.47
N VAL A 39 -2.49 -20.65 4.97
CA VAL A 39 -2.81 -20.69 6.41
C VAL A 39 -3.88 -21.74 6.67
N ASN A 40 -3.97 -22.22 7.91
CA ASN A 40 -4.96 -23.22 8.33
C ASN A 40 -6.30 -22.58 8.70
N ASP A 41 -6.27 -21.43 9.36
CA ASP A 41 -7.46 -20.74 9.84
C ASP A 41 -8.20 -20.03 8.71
N ARG A 42 -9.50 -20.33 8.60
CA ARG A 42 -10.36 -19.78 7.55
C ARG A 42 -10.52 -18.26 7.67
N LYS A 43 -10.57 -17.71 8.88
CA LYS A 43 -10.75 -16.27 9.07
C LYS A 43 -9.47 -15.51 8.68
N LEU A 44 -8.31 -16.05 9.03
CA LEU A 44 -7.02 -15.52 8.57
C LEU A 44 -6.90 -15.61 7.05
N GLN A 45 -7.30 -16.74 6.44
CA GLN A 45 -7.32 -16.88 5.00
C GLN A 45 -8.16 -15.78 4.32
N ASN A 46 -9.32 -15.43 4.87
CA ASN A 46 -10.16 -14.36 4.32
C ASN A 46 -9.46 -12.99 4.37
N PHE A 47 -8.71 -12.69 5.44
CA PHE A 47 -7.89 -11.46 5.48
C PHE A 47 -6.82 -11.46 4.39
N LEU A 48 -6.15 -12.60 4.16
CA LEU A 48 -5.15 -12.73 3.10
C LEU A 48 -5.76 -12.61 1.70
N ASP A 49 -6.97 -13.12 1.49
CA ASP A 49 -7.69 -13.00 0.23
C ASP A 49 -7.98 -11.53 -0.11
N ASP A 50 -8.35 -10.73 0.91
CA ASP A 50 -8.52 -9.29 0.75
C ASP A 50 -7.18 -8.59 0.45
N LEU A 51 -6.12 -8.92 1.20
CA LEU A 51 -4.83 -8.23 1.07
C LEU A 51 -4.12 -8.49 -0.27
N TYR A 52 -4.26 -9.69 -0.82
CA TYR A 52 -3.54 -10.15 -2.02
C TYR A 52 -4.40 -10.12 -3.29
N LYS A 53 -5.58 -9.51 -3.25
CA LYS A 53 -6.52 -9.48 -4.38
C LYS A 53 -5.92 -8.93 -5.68
N GLY A 54 -5.04 -7.94 -5.58
CA GLY A 54 -4.38 -7.31 -6.72
C GLY A 54 -3.08 -7.99 -7.17
N ALA A 55 -2.58 -9.00 -6.45
CA ALA A 55 -1.25 -9.58 -6.72
C ALA A 55 -1.13 -10.19 -8.13
N ASN A 56 -2.24 -10.74 -8.66
CA ASN A 56 -2.29 -11.32 -10.00
C ASN A 56 -2.60 -10.31 -11.11
N ASN A 57 -2.78 -9.02 -10.79
CA ASN A 57 -2.99 -8.00 -11.83
C ASN A 57 -1.66 -7.75 -12.58
N PRO A 58 -1.61 -7.89 -13.92
CA PRO A 58 -0.42 -7.57 -14.70
C PRO A 58 -0.09 -6.07 -14.66
N GLY A 59 -1.09 -5.20 -14.48
CA GLY A 59 -0.93 -3.75 -14.30
C GLY A 59 -0.81 -3.31 -12.84
N ARG A 60 -0.48 -4.23 -11.92
CA ARG A 60 -0.42 -3.92 -10.49
C ARG A 60 0.62 -2.84 -10.18
N VAL A 61 0.28 -2.02 -9.20
CA VAL A 61 1.22 -1.12 -8.53
C VAL A 61 1.97 -1.88 -7.44
N GLY A 62 3.30 -1.68 -7.37
CA GLY A 62 4.14 -2.40 -6.43
C GLY A 62 4.00 -3.92 -6.59
N ASP A 63 3.85 -4.64 -5.48
CA ASP A 63 3.63 -6.09 -5.48
C ASP A 63 2.15 -6.53 -5.64
N GLY A 64 1.24 -5.56 -5.81
CA GLY A 64 -0.20 -5.77 -5.97
C GLY A 64 -0.96 -6.05 -4.69
N THR A 65 -0.31 -5.95 -3.53
CA THR A 65 -0.99 -6.05 -2.23
C THR A 65 -1.67 -4.72 -1.85
N THR A 66 -2.64 -4.82 -0.95
CA THR A 66 -3.25 -3.63 -0.31
C THR A 66 -2.19 -2.75 0.37
N ALA A 67 -1.12 -3.32 0.93
CA ALA A 67 -0.07 -2.54 1.60
C ALA A 67 0.69 -1.66 0.60
N ASP A 68 1.10 -2.19 -0.56
CA ASP A 68 1.76 -1.38 -1.58
C ASP A 68 0.82 -0.37 -2.26
N ALA A 69 -0.47 -0.69 -2.38
CA ALA A 69 -1.47 0.28 -2.84
C ALA A 69 -1.57 1.49 -1.89
N VAL A 70 -1.55 1.27 -0.57
CA VAL A 70 -1.55 2.35 0.44
C VAL A 70 -0.25 3.16 0.39
N ARG A 71 0.91 2.50 0.28
CA ARG A 71 2.19 3.21 0.11
C ARG A 71 2.18 4.08 -1.14
N ASN A 72 1.60 3.58 -2.23
CA ASN A 72 1.45 4.34 -3.46
C ASN A 72 0.49 5.53 -3.28
N GLU A 73 -0.60 5.37 -2.55
CA GLU A 73 -1.55 6.45 -2.26
C GLU A 73 -0.90 7.57 -1.44
N PHE A 74 -0.09 7.25 -0.43
CA PHE A 74 0.69 8.26 0.29
C PHE A 74 1.74 8.93 -0.61
N ARG A 75 2.37 8.14 -1.48
CA ARG A 75 3.43 8.62 -2.37
C ARG A 75 2.91 9.58 -3.42
N THR A 76 1.81 9.21 -4.07
CA THR A 76 1.28 9.86 -5.28
C THR A 76 0.11 10.79 -4.98
N LEU A 77 -0.48 10.75 -3.79
CA LEU A 77 -1.69 11.51 -3.42
C LEU A 77 -2.89 11.27 -4.34
N VAL A 78 -2.91 10.15 -5.08
CA VAL A 78 -4.01 9.72 -5.95
C VAL A 78 -4.41 8.27 -5.62
N PRO A 79 -5.65 7.84 -5.93
CA PRO A 79 -6.08 6.47 -5.65
C PRO A 79 -5.36 5.46 -6.55
N THR A 80 -4.92 4.34 -5.96
CA THR A 80 -4.31 3.24 -6.71
C THR A 80 -5.38 2.47 -7.49
N GLU A 81 -5.20 2.28 -8.79
CA GLU A 81 -6.19 1.62 -9.67
C GLU A 81 -7.61 2.22 -9.55
N GLY A 82 -7.70 3.52 -9.31
CA GLY A 82 -8.96 4.26 -9.21
C GLY A 82 -9.75 4.04 -7.90
N LYS A 83 -9.16 3.38 -6.89
CA LYS A 83 -9.76 3.21 -5.56
C LYS A 83 -8.78 3.56 -4.45
N TRP A 84 -9.32 4.05 -3.33
CA TRP A 84 -8.54 4.23 -2.10
C TRP A 84 -8.50 2.93 -1.30
N HIS A 85 -7.31 2.57 -0.84
CA HIS A 85 -7.04 1.33 -0.11
C HIS A 85 -6.78 1.59 1.37
N LEU A 86 -6.54 2.85 1.78
CA LEU A 86 -6.33 3.23 3.18
C LEU A 86 -7.40 2.68 4.13
N GLN A 87 -8.69 2.88 3.83
CA GLN A 87 -9.77 2.39 4.68
C GLN A 87 -9.74 0.86 4.81
N LYS A 88 -9.59 0.14 3.69
CA LYS A 88 -9.52 -1.32 3.68
C LYS A 88 -8.31 -1.82 4.49
N ALA A 89 -7.16 -1.16 4.36
CA ALA A 89 -5.96 -1.49 5.13
C ALA A 89 -6.19 -1.33 6.64
N MET A 90 -6.85 -0.27 7.09
CA MET A 90 -7.21 -0.08 8.50
C MET A 90 -8.20 -1.14 9.00
N GLU A 91 -9.19 -1.51 8.20
CA GLU A 91 -10.14 -2.58 8.53
C GLU A 91 -9.44 -3.93 8.74
N VAL A 92 -8.56 -4.31 7.81
CA VAL A 92 -7.81 -5.57 7.92
C VAL A 92 -6.77 -5.52 9.04
N GLN A 93 -6.08 -4.38 9.23
CA GLN A 93 -5.17 -4.16 10.36
C GLN A 93 -5.87 -4.43 11.69
N ARG A 94 -7.08 -3.86 11.90
CA ARG A 94 -7.90 -4.12 13.09
C ARG A 94 -8.34 -5.59 13.17
N GLY A 95 -8.72 -6.18 12.04
CA GLY A 95 -9.10 -7.59 11.94
C GLY A 95 -7.99 -8.55 12.39
N LEU A 96 -6.76 -8.34 11.90
CA LEU A 96 -5.57 -9.11 12.26
C LEU A 96 -5.18 -8.92 13.73
N ALA A 97 -5.21 -7.67 14.24
CA ALA A 97 -4.94 -7.40 15.64
C ALA A 97 -5.92 -8.14 16.57
N ASN A 98 -7.22 -8.07 16.27
CA ASN A 98 -8.24 -8.82 17.01
C ASN A 98 -8.06 -10.33 16.91
N TRP A 99 -7.70 -10.83 15.72
CA TRP A 99 -7.43 -12.25 15.51
C TRP A 99 -6.23 -12.71 16.33
N LEU A 100 -5.15 -11.91 16.40
CA LEU A 100 -3.95 -12.20 17.19
C LEU A 100 -4.19 -12.16 18.70
N MET A 101 -5.12 -11.31 19.16
CA MET A 101 -5.50 -11.19 20.57
C MET A 101 -6.44 -12.32 21.03
N ASN A 102 -7.11 -13.02 20.11
CA ASN A 102 -7.96 -14.14 20.47
C ASN A 102 -7.11 -15.33 20.93
N LYS A 103 -7.23 -15.71 22.21
CA LYS A 103 -6.47 -16.80 22.83
C LYS A 103 -6.76 -18.18 22.23
N ALA A 104 -7.87 -18.36 21.51
CA ALA A 104 -8.17 -19.59 20.80
C ALA A 104 -7.33 -19.78 19.52
N ASN A 105 -6.77 -18.71 18.97
CA ASN A 105 -5.97 -18.73 17.74
C ASN A 105 -4.50 -19.05 18.07
N THR A 106 -4.22 -20.34 18.29
CA THR A 106 -2.96 -20.83 18.86
C THR A 106 -1.96 -21.40 17.85
N ASP A 107 -2.34 -21.61 16.59
CA ASP A 107 -1.44 -22.17 15.57
C ASP A 107 -0.22 -21.25 15.34
N PRO A 108 1.02 -21.69 15.64
CA PRO A 108 2.19 -20.84 15.53
C PRO A 108 2.49 -20.37 14.10
N ALA A 109 2.21 -21.18 13.07
CA ALA A 109 2.47 -20.82 11.68
C ALA A 109 1.51 -19.73 11.21
N ASP A 110 0.22 -19.89 11.50
CA ASP A 110 -0.79 -18.88 11.17
C ASP A 110 -0.54 -17.56 11.92
N ARG A 111 -0.15 -17.65 13.19
CA ARG A 111 0.23 -16.45 13.98
C ARG A 111 1.42 -15.72 13.38
N ALA A 112 2.44 -16.44 12.91
CA ALA A 112 3.59 -15.83 12.27
C ALA A 112 3.19 -15.06 11.00
N VAL A 113 2.30 -15.64 10.18
CA VAL A 113 1.74 -14.97 9.00
C VAL A 113 0.94 -13.73 9.41
N ALA A 114 0.04 -13.85 10.38
CA ALA A 114 -0.77 -12.74 10.85
C ALA A 114 0.07 -11.57 11.41
N ILE A 115 1.14 -11.87 12.17
CA ILE A 115 2.10 -10.87 12.67
C ILE A 115 2.79 -10.17 11.50
N ARG A 116 3.30 -10.93 10.52
CA ARG A 116 3.99 -10.37 9.35
C ARG A 116 3.09 -9.42 8.56
N GLU A 117 1.86 -9.82 8.27
CA GLU A 117 0.92 -8.98 7.51
C GLU A 117 0.45 -7.77 8.32
N LEU A 118 0.25 -7.93 9.63
CA LEU A 118 -0.07 -6.81 10.51
C LEU A 118 1.06 -5.77 10.50
N THR A 119 2.31 -6.20 10.64
CA THR A 119 3.47 -5.31 10.56
C THR A 119 3.56 -4.62 9.20
N ASN A 120 3.38 -5.35 8.10
CA ASN A 120 3.40 -4.79 6.75
C ASN A 120 2.33 -3.71 6.56
N LEU A 121 1.10 -3.95 7.03
CA LEU A 121 0.03 -2.96 7.00
C LEU A 121 0.34 -1.75 7.89
N MET A 122 0.88 -1.96 9.09
CA MET A 122 1.24 -0.86 9.99
C MET A 122 2.33 0.04 9.41
N ASP A 123 3.34 -0.53 8.74
CA ASP A 123 4.36 0.25 8.04
C ASP A 123 3.76 1.03 6.86
N ALA A 124 2.92 0.40 6.04
CA ALA A 124 2.23 1.09 4.95
C ALA A 124 1.33 2.24 5.45
N LEU A 125 0.57 2.01 6.53
CA LEU A 125 -0.27 3.02 7.18
C LEU A 125 0.54 4.15 7.81
N ALA A 126 1.79 3.89 8.18
CA ALA A 126 2.75 4.90 8.64
C ALA A 126 3.49 5.61 7.49
N GLY A 127 3.15 5.32 6.23
CA GLY A 127 3.77 5.92 5.05
C GLY A 127 5.18 5.42 4.75
N LYS A 128 5.54 4.21 5.21
CA LYS A 128 6.86 3.58 4.99
C LYS A 128 6.81 2.55 3.87
#